data_AF-A0A9X0DKE9-F1
#
_entry.id   AF-A0A9X0DKE9-F1
#
_cell.length_a   1.000
_cell.length_b   1.000
_cell.length_c   1.000
_cell.angle_alpha   90.00
_cell.angle_beta   90.00
_cell.angle_gamma   90.00
#
_symmetry.space_group_name_H-M   'P 1'
#
loop_
_entity.id
_entity.type
_entity.pdbx_description
1 polymer ?
#
loop_
_entity_poly.entity_id
_entity_poly.type
_entity_poly.pdbx_seq_one_letter_code
_entity_poly.pdbx_strand_id
1 'polypeptide(L)'
;MGSKNRRAPPAKAIEVIPKEPSEIESHPGMVLTNNILTITIDYCGSESESQKSQSIQSLLKILPDYAPWAKIIQLSIHADIPSKETPNIYLTHIKDMNSIVKELNKFKKLQQVRVRTLLEQYNFSQMKLAAAVYGLRQGLIWRFSYVVRGEMPVMVSLGEDVMGKLLGVWKREFLGGMEVLG
;
A
#
# COMPACT_ATOMS: atom_id res chain seq x y z
N MET A 1 -37.98 38.39 15.02
CA MET A 1 -36.62 38.65 14.49
C MET A 1 -36.01 37.33 14.05
N GLY A 2 -35.92 37.07 12.74
CA GLY A 2 -35.35 35.83 12.21
C GLY A 2 -34.01 36.11 11.53
N SER A 3 -32.90 35.79 12.19
CA SER A 3 -31.56 35.86 11.60
C SER A 3 -31.40 34.81 10.51
N LYS A 4 -31.31 35.26 9.26
CA LYS A 4 -30.91 34.41 8.13
C LYS A 4 -29.39 34.25 8.17
N ASN A 5 -28.92 33.16 8.76
CA ASN A 5 -27.54 32.70 8.61
C ASN A 5 -27.28 32.32 7.15
N ARG A 6 -26.74 33.26 6.36
CA ARG A 6 -26.20 32.96 5.04
C ARG A 6 -24.90 32.15 5.22
N ARG A 7 -24.96 30.84 5.00
CA ARG A 7 -23.75 30.03 4.81
C ARG A 7 -23.08 30.49 3.52
N ALA A 8 -21.79 30.78 3.60
CA ALA A 8 -20.97 31.01 2.42
C ALA A 8 -21.04 29.79 1.48
N PRO A 9 -21.06 29.98 0.16
CA PRO A 9 -20.96 28.86 -0.76
C PRO A 9 -19.64 28.12 -0.53
N PRO A 10 -19.61 26.77 -0.58
CA PRO A 10 -18.36 26.03 -0.52
C PRO A 10 -17.45 26.48 -1.67
N ALA A 11 -16.18 26.73 -1.36
CA ALA A 11 -15.19 27.07 -2.36
C ALA A 11 -15.19 26.02 -3.49
N LYS A 12 -15.36 26.47 -4.74
CA LYS A 12 -15.24 25.60 -5.92
C LYS A 12 -13.86 24.95 -5.88
N ALA A 13 -13.83 23.62 -5.93
CA ALA A 13 -12.60 22.87 -6.13
C ALA A 13 -11.95 23.37 -7.43
N ILE A 14 -10.69 23.78 -7.35
CA ILE A 14 -9.89 24.10 -8.54
C ILE A 14 -9.68 22.78 -9.27
N GLU A 15 -10.28 22.63 -10.44
CA GLU A 15 -10.03 21.48 -11.31
C GLU A 15 -8.62 21.61 -11.88
N VAL A 16 -7.68 20.86 -11.31
CA VAL A 16 -6.31 20.76 -11.80
C VAL A 16 -6.29 19.74 -12.92
N ILE A 17 -5.79 20.13 -14.10
CA ILE A 17 -5.56 19.19 -15.21
C ILE A 17 -4.53 18.16 -14.74
N PRO A 18 -4.84 16.85 -14.79
CA PRO A 18 -3.88 15.80 -14.46
C PRO A 18 -2.60 15.92 -15.30
N LYS A 19 -1.44 15.71 -14.68
CA LYS A 19 -0.19 15.52 -15.42
C LYS A 19 -0.32 14.32 -16.35
N GLU A 20 0.17 14.44 -17.57
CA GLU A 20 0.28 13.30 -18.47
C GLU A 20 1.24 12.27 -17.87
N PRO A 21 1.07 10.95 -18.13
CA PRO A 21 1.93 9.93 -17.54
C PRO A 21 3.43 10.14 -17.77
N SER A 22 3.81 10.75 -18.90
CA SER A 22 5.21 11.07 -19.23
C SER A 22 5.77 12.26 -18.44
N GLU A 23 4.92 13.06 -17.80
CA GLU A 23 5.29 14.24 -17.00
C GLU A 23 5.37 13.94 -15.50
N ILE A 24 4.93 12.74 -15.09
CA ILE A 24 5.02 12.31 -13.70
C ILE A 24 6.49 11.98 -13.38
N GLU A 25 6.97 12.47 -12.24
CA GLU A 25 8.31 12.19 -11.73
C GLU A 25 8.52 10.67 -11.63
N SER A 26 9.62 10.17 -12.20
CA SER A 26 9.91 8.73 -12.19
C SER A 26 10.41 8.28 -10.83
N HIS A 27 10.01 7.08 -10.41
CA HIS A 27 10.50 6.43 -9.19
C HIS A 27 10.87 4.98 -9.47
N PRO A 28 12.01 4.47 -8.99
CA PRO A 28 12.49 3.11 -9.30
C PRO A 28 11.51 2.02 -8.86
N GLY A 29 10.79 2.25 -7.76
CA GLY A 29 9.74 1.37 -7.26
C GLY A 29 8.37 1.54 -7.92
N MET A 30 8.20 2.36 -8.96
CA MET A 30 6.90 2.62 -9.59
C MET A 30 6.97 2.55 -11.12
N VAL A 31 6.07 1.75 -11.71
CA VAL A 31 5.94 1.65 -13.18
C VAL A 31 4.47 1.63 -13.56
N LEU A 32 4.05 2.60 -14.36
CA LEU A 32 2.72 2.60 -14.97
C LEU A 32 2.80 1.93 -16.35
N THR A 33 1.98 0.92 -16.58
CA THR A 33 1.79 0.29 -17.89
C THR A 33 0.30 0.19 -18.18
N ASN A 34 -0.15 0.87 -19.24
CA ASN A 34 -1.57 1.11 -19.49
C ASN A 34 -2.26 1.73 -18.28
N ASN A 35 -3.19 1.01 -17.64
CA ASN A 35 -3.92 1.41 -16.44
C ASN A 35 -3.48 0.65 -15.19
N ILE A 36 -2.37 -0.08 -15.25
CA ILE A 36 -1.81 -0.87 -14.16
C ILE A 36 -0.58 -0.14 -13.62
N LEU A 37 -0.67 0.32 -12.37
CA LEU A 37 0.46 0.87 -11.65
C LEU A 37 1.09 -0.22 -10.80
N THR A 38 2.30 -0.63 -11.15
CA THR A 38 3.12 -1.52 -10.34
C THR A 38 3.88 -0.70 -9.30
N ILE A 39 3.74 -1.08 -8.04
CA ILE A 39 4.46 -0.52 -6.90
C ILE A 39 5.29 -1.64 -6.29
N THR A 40 6.59 -1.45 -6.19
CA THR A 40 7.54 -2.40 -5.62
C THR A 40 8.11 -1.83 -4.33
N ILE A 41 7.92 -2.58 -3.24
CA ILE A 41 8.41 -2.28 -1.91
C ILE A 41 9.42 -3.34 -1.55
N ASP A 42 10.70 -2.97 -1.51
CA ASP A 42 11.80 -3.88 -1.18
C ASP A 42 12.46 -3.46 0.14
N TYR A 43 12.15 -4.20 1.20
CA TYR A 43 12.78 -4.06 2.51
C TYR A 43 13.92 -5.06 2.72
N CYS A 44 14.08 -6.03 1.83
CA CYS A 44 15.12 -7.07 1.90
C CYS A 44 16.39 -6.68 1.10
N GLY A 45 16.31 -5.62 0.29
CA GLY A 45 17.43 -5.08 -0.48
C GLY A 45 18.62 -4.63 0.37
N SER A 46 19.76 -4.42 -0.29
CA SER A 46 21.05 -4.04 0.34
C SER A 46 21.11 -2.59 0.84
N GLU A 47 20.05 -1.82 0.66
CA GLU A 47 19.96 -0.43 1.08
C GLU A 47 19.90 -0.31 2.61
N SER A 48 20.34 0.83 3.16
CA SER A 48 20.17 1.14 4.57
C SER A 48 18.70 1.46 4.88
N GLU A 49 18.29 1.31 6.14
CA GLU A 49 16.93 1.66 6.58
C GLU A 49 16.55 3.12 6.30
N SER A 50 17.52 4.03 6.34
CA SER A 50 17.33 5.44 5.96
C SER A 50 17.05 5.61 4.47
N GLN A 51 17.74 4.86 3.60
CA GLN A 51 17.51 4.89 2.15
C GLN A 51 16.13 4.29 1.81
N LYS A 52 15.77 3.16 2.43
CA LYS A 52 14.44 2.55 2.28
C LYS A 52 13.34 3.53 2.69
N SER A 53 13.50 4.19 3.84
CA SER A 53 12.55 5.20 4.33
C SER A 53 12.41 6.39 3.38
N GLN A 54 13.52 6.90 2.83
CA GLN A 54 13.51 7.99 1.85
C GLN A 54 12.84 7.57 0.53
N SER A 55 13.09 6.34 0.08
CA SER A 55 12.43 5.74 -1.09
C SER A 55 10.90 5.74 -0.90
N ILE A 56 10.40 5.22 0.23
CA ILE A 56 8.95 5.24 0.54
C ILE A 56 8.39 6.66 0.61
N GLN A 57 9.10 7.62 1.22
CA GLN A 57 8.63 9.00 1.30
C GLN A 57 8.53 9.65 -0.09
N SER A 58 9.52 9.43 -0.94
CA SER A 58 9.52 9.94 -2.32
C SER A 58 8.40 9.29 -3.15
N LEU A 59 8.18 7.99 -2.97
CA LEU A 59 7.06 7.26 -3.55
C LEU A 59 5.72 7.86 -3.14
N LEU A 60 5.48 8.06 -1.83
CA LEU A 60 4.22 8.62 -1.31
C LEU A 60 3.96 10.04 -1.80
N LYS A 61 5.02 10.82 -2.05
CA LYS A 61 4.91 12.18 -2.58
C LYS A 61 4.36 12.19 -4.01
N ILE A 62 4.77 11.24 -4.84
CA ILE A 62 4.40 11.21 -6.28
C ILE A 62 3.21 10.29 -6.58
N LEU A 63 2.91 9.33 -5.70
CA LEU A 63 1.81 8.38 -5.85
C LEU A 63 0.47 9.04 -6.23
N PRO A 64 0.06 10.19 -5.66
CA PRO A 64 -1.19 10.87 -6.02
C PRO A 64 -1.29 11.23 -7.52
N ASP A 65 -0.16 11.54 -8.17
CA ASP A 65 -0.14 11.95 -9.58
C ASP A 65 -0.56 10.80 -10.52
N TYR A 66 -0.44 9.55 -10.07
CA TYR A 66 -0.89 8.37 -10.83
C TYR A 66 -2.39 8.07 -10.66
N ALA A 67 -3.07 8.68 -9.69
CA ALA A 67 -4.46 8.40 -9.37
C ALA A 67 -5.46 8.57 -10.54
N PRO A 68 -5.30 9.54 -11.46
CA PRO A 68 -6.18 9.70 -12.60
C PRO A 68 -6.08 8.57 -13.65
N TRP A 69 -4.96 7.85 -13.65
CA TRP A 69 -4.54 6.90 -14.68
C TRP A 69 -4.66 5.44 -14.23
N ALA A 70 -4.36 5.16 -12.96
CA ALA A 70 -4.36 3.82 -12.41
C ALA A 70 -5.79 3.30 -12.11
N LYS A 71 -6.17 2.20 -12.77
CA LYS A 71 -7.38 1.42 -12.41
C LYS A 71 -7.03 0.17 -11.60
N ILE A 72 -5.79 -0.32 -11.73
CA ILE A 72 -5.29 -1.50 -11.03
C ILE A 72 -3.96 -1.12 -10.36
N ILE A 73 -3.82 -1.45 -9.09
CA ILE A 73 -2.52 -1.45 -8.41
C ILE A 73 -2.00 -2.87 -8.37
N GLN A 74 -0.74 -3.06 -8.75
CA GLN A 74 0.02 -4.26 -8.47
C GLN A 74 1.08 -3.94 -7.40
N LEU A 75 0.82 -4.34 -6.17
CA LEU A 75 1.71 -4.09 -5.03
C LEU A 75 2.57 -5.32 -4.78
N SER A 76 3.86 -5.20 -5.06
CA SER A 76 4.86 -6.24 -4.85
C SER A 76 5.66 -5.90 -3.59
N ILE A 77 5.70 -6.83 -2.62
CA ILE A 77 6.33 -6.64 -1.32
C ILE A 77 7.43 -7.68 -1.16
N HIS A 78 8.64 -7.24 -0.82
CA HIS A 78 9.74 -8.11 -0.44
C HIS A 78 10.19 -7.72 0.96
N ALA A 79 9.69 -8.45 1.97
CA ALA A 79 10.05 -8.23 3.36
C ALA A 79 11.26 -9.07 3.74
N ASP A 80 12.10 -8.56 4.65
CA ASP A 80 13.23 -9.33 5.18
C ASP A 80 12.74 -10.49 6.08
N ILE A 81 13.64 -11.43 6.34
CA ILE A 81 13.40 -12.56 7.24
C ILE A 81 13.32 -12.03 8.68
N PRO A 82 12.37 -12.46 9.53
CA PRO A 82 12.16 -11.89 10.86
C PRO A 82 13.38 -11.84 11.77
N SER A 83 14.33 -12.76 11.60
CA SER A 83 15.57 -12.79 12.40
C SER A 83 16.53 -11.64 12.08
N LYS A 84 16.35 -10.95 10.95
CA LYS A 84 17.17 -9.82 10.49
C LYS A 84 16.52 -8.47 10.77
N GLU A 85 15.25 -8.46 11.15
CA GLU A 85 14.47 -7.24 11.34
C GLU A 85 14.27 -6.95 12.83
N THR A 86 14.62 -5.75 13.26
CA THR A 86 14.31 -5.32 14.63
C THR A 86 12.83 -4.90 14.75
N PRO A 87 12.21 -5.02 15.94
CA PRO A 87 10.81 -4.61 16.12
C PRO A 87 10.52 -3.16 15.70
N ASN A 88 11.47 -2.24 15.91
CA ASN A 88 11.31 -0.84 15.53
C ASN A 88 11.29 -0.64 14.00
N ILE A 89 12.10 -1.41 13.27
CA ILE A 89 12.11 -1.39 11.80
C ILE A 89 10.77 -1.93 11.28
N TYR A 90 10.31 -3.06 11.83
CA TYR A 90 9.01 -3.63 11.46
C TYR A 90 7.84 -2.67 11.68
N LEU A 91 7.83 -1.93 12.80
CA LEU A 91 6.82 -0.91 13.07
C LEU A 91 6.87 0.26 12.07
N THR A 92 8.05 0.63 11.58
CA THR A 92 8.20 1.60 10.50
C THR A 92 7.58 1.07 9.21
N HIS A 93 7.86 -0.18 8.85
CA HIS A 93 7.27 -0.82 7.66
C HIS A 93 5.73 -0.90 7.76
N ILE A 94 5.17 -1.17 8.95
CA ILE A 94 3.71 -1.09 9.16
C ILE A 94 3.17 0.32 8.86
N LYS A 95 3.85 1.37 9.33
CA LYS A 95 3.44 2.76 9.08
C LYS A 95 3.53 3.14 7.60
N ASP A 96 4.56 2.66 6.92
CA ASP A 96 4.75 2.85 5.48
C ASP A 96 3.59 2.21 4.70
N MET A 97 3.30 0.94 4.98
CA MET A 97 2.21 0.21 4.32
C MET A 97 0.84 0.84 4.59
N ASN A 98 0.60 1.31 5.82
CA ASN A 98 -0.60 2.09 6.16
C ASN A 98 -0.70 3.39 5.35
N SER A 99 0.41 4.10 5.18
CA SER A 99 0.46 5.36 4.42
C SER A 99 0.17 5.12 2.94
N ILE A 100 0.72 4.04 2.36
CA ILE A 100 0.44 3.62 0.98
C ILE A 100 -1.06 3.32 0.83
N VAL A 101 -1.63 2.47 1.69
CA VAL A 101 -3.05 2.10 1.64
C VAL A 101 -3.96 3.33 1.81
N LYS A 102 -3.60 4.26 2.70
CA LYS A 102 -4.32 5.52 2.90
C LYS A 102 -4.33 6.37 1.63
N GLU A 103 -3.22 6.40 0.88
CA GLU A 103 -3.14 7.13 -0.38
C GLU A 103 -3.96 6.43 -1.48
N LEU A 104 -3.83 5.11 -1.63
CA LEU A 104 -4.61 4.32 -2.59
C LEU A 104 -6.13 4.48 -2.38
N ASN A 105 -6.57 4.62 -1.13
CA ASN A 105 -7.98 4.85 -0.82
C ASN A 105 -8.53 6.16 -1.37
N LYS A 106 -7.68 7.13 -1.72
CA LYS A 106 -8.08 8.39 -2.37
C LYS A 106 -8.31 8.23 -3.87
N PHE A 107 -7.79 7.16 -4.51
CA PHE A 107 -7.86 6.95 -5.95
C PHE A 107 -9.29 6.61 -6.38
N LYS A 108 -10.06 7.58 -6.88
CA LYS A 108 -11.48 7.39 -7.20
C LYS A 108 -11.74 6.37 -8.31
N LYS A 109 -10.81 6.22 -9.26
CA LYS A 109 -10.92 5.29 -10.40
C LYS A 109 -10.32 3.90 -10.11
N LEU A 110 -9.73 3.70 -8.93
CA LEU A 110 -9.13 2.42 -8.55
C LEU A 110 -10.21 1.33 -8.40
N GLN A 111 -10.06 0.24 -9.14
CA GLN A 111 -10.99 -0.89 -9.22
C GLN A 111 -10.44 -2.14 -8.56
N GLN A 112 -9.12 -2.37 -8.65
CA GLN A 112 -8.50 -3.58 -8.15
C GLN A 112 -7.12 -3.33 -7.52
N VAL A 113 -6.81 -4.04 -6.44
CA VAL A 113 -5.46 -4.15 -5.88
C VAL A 113 -5.00 -5.62 -5.92
N ARG A 114 -3.85 -5.87 -6.51
CA ARG A 114 -3.22 -7.19 -6.59
C ARG A 114 -1.97 -7.16 -5.75
N VAL A 115 -1.96 -7.92 -4.66
CA VAL A 115 -0.82 -7.96 -3.75
C VAL A 115 -0.06 -9.25 -3.96
N ARG A 116 1.26 -9.10 -4.06
CA ARG A 116 2.20 -10.21 -4.18
C ARG A 116 3.32 -10.02 -3.18
N THR A 117 3.63 -11.06 -2.43
CA THR A 117 4.81 -11.08 -1.57
C THR A 117 5.86 -12.05 -2.11
N LEU A 118 7.11 -11.59 -2.21
CA LEU A 118 8.26 -12.46 -2.45
C LEU A 118 8.82 -12.94 -1.11
N LEU A 119 9.06 -14.25 -1.01
CA LEU A 119 9.55 -14.93 0.18
C LEU A 119 10.89 -15.57 -0.12
N GLU A 120 11.84 -15.44 0.79
CA GLU A 120 13.14 -16.14 0.69
C GLU A 120 12.98 -17.64 0.94
N GLN A 121 12.07 -17.98 1.84
CA GLN A 121 11.64 -19.33 2.17
C GLN A 121 10.17 -19.27 2.60
N TYR A 122 9.48 -20.41 2.65
CA TYR A 122 8.09 -20.42 3.09
C TYR A 122 7.96 -20.01 4.57
N ASN A 123 7.71 -18.71 4.81
CA ASN A 123 7.57 -18.12 6.14
C ASN A 123 6.45 -17.08 6.14
N PHE A 124 5.39 -17.37 6.90
CA PHE A 124 4.23 -16.48 7.00
C PHE A 124 4.58 -15.07 7.51
N SER A 125 5.63 -14.93 8.33
CA SER A 125 6.01 -13.63 8.87
C SER A 125 6.41 -12.64 7.78
N GLN A 126 7.00 -13.09 6.68
CA GLN A 126 7.32 -12.24 5.53
C GLN A 126 6.08 -11.76 4.77
N MET A 127 4.93 -12.41 4.96
CA MET A 127 3.65 -12.01 4.37
C MET A 127 2.90 -10.95 5.20
N LYS A 128 3.29 -10.72 6.47
CA LYS A 128 2.49 -9.92 7.41
C LYS A 128 2.21 -8.50 6.91
N LEU A 129 3.16 -7.86 6.24
CA LEU A 129 2.98 -6.51 5.69
C LEU A 129 1.85 -6.44 4.64
N ALA A 130 1.53 -7.56 3.98
CA ALA A 130 0.38 -7.65 3.09
C ALA A 130 -0.96 -7.50 3.83
N ALA A 131 -1.01 -7.67 5.15
CA ALA A 131 -2.23 -7.45 5.93
C ALA A 131 -2.76 -6.01 5.84
N ALA A 132 -1.92 -5.04 5.46
CA ALA A 132 -2.33 -3.66 5.23
C ALA A 132 -3.50 -3.53 4.24
N VAL A 133 -3.65 -4.48 3.30
CA VAL A 133 -4.73 -4.47 2.29
C VAL A 133 -6.13 -4.53 2.89
N TYR A 134 -6.28 -5.04 4.12
CA TYR A 134 -7.55 -5.03 4.83
C TYR A 134 -7.99 -3.60 5.21
N GLY A 135 -7.08 -2.62 5.17
CA GLY A 135 -7.38 -1.20 5.30
C GLY A 135 -7.88 -0.52 4.02
N LEU A 136 -7.98 -1.25 2.90
CA LEU A 136 -8.54 -0.71 1.67
C LEU A 136 -10.04 -0.39 1.85
N ARG A 137 -10.51 0.66 1.18
CA ARG A 137 -11.91 1.10 1.26
C ARG A 137 -12.87 0.00 0.81
N GLN A 138 -14.06 0.01 1.39
CA GLN A 138 -15.13 -0.93 1.03
C GLN A 138 -15.46 -0.86 -0.48
N GLY A 139 -15.78 -2.02 -1.05
CA GLY A 139 -16.12 -2.17 -2.46
C GLY A 139 -14.93 -2.29 -3.42
N LEU A 140 -13.69 -2.13 -2.94
CA LEU A 140 -12.51 -2.36 -3.75
C LEU A 140 -12.18 -3.86 -3.82
N ILE A 141 -12.00 -4.38 -5.04
CA ILE A 141 -11.61 -5.77 -5.22
C ILE A 141 -10.12 -5.90 -4.93
N TRP A 142 -9.73 -6.87 -4.12
CA TRP A 142 -8.32 -7.18 -3.92
C TRP A 142 -8.04 -8.69 -3.90
N ARG A 143 -6.81 -9.06 -4.22
CA ARG A 143 -6.32 -10.45 -4.22
C ARG A 143 -4.92 -10.51 -3.66
N PHE A 144 -4.59 -11.63 -3.03
CA PHE A 144 -3.28 -11.90 -2.47
C PHE A 144 -2.64 -13.12 -3.15
N SER A 145 -1.32 -13.05 -3.32
CA SER A 145 -0.48 -14.13 -3.81
C SER A 145 0.88 -14.05 -3.14
N TYR A 146 1.60 -15.16 -3.11
CA TYR A 146 2.99 -15.17 -2.69
C TYR A 146 3.84 -15.98 -3.68
N VAL A 147 5.14 -15.73 -3.65
CA VAL A 147 6.13 -16.46 -4.45
C VAL A 147 7.27 -16.81 -3.50
N VAL A 148 7.58 -18.09 -3.36
CA VAL A 148 8.84 -18.52 -2.71
C VAL A 148 9.95 -18.43 -3.77
N ARG A 149 11.12 -17.90 -3.42
CA ARG A 149 12.24 -17.77 -4.35
C ARG A 149 12.57 -19.13 -4.98
N GLY A 150 12.58 -19.18 -6.31
CA GLY A 150 12.82 -20.41 -7.08
C GLY A 150 11.57 -21.24 -7.37
N GLU A 151 10.39 -20.82 -6.87
CA GLU A 151 9.12 -21.51 -7.07
C GLU A 151 8.11 -20.71 -7.90
N MET A 152 7.04 -21.38 -8.32
CA MET A 152 5.93 -20.75 -9.03
C MET A 152 5.04 -19.93 -8.07
N PRO A 153 4.42 -18.84 -8.53
CA PRO A 153 3.49 -18.07 -7.71
C PRO A 153 2.29 -18.89 -7.23
N VAL A 154 1.96 -18.75 -5.95
CA VAL A 154 0.78 -19.34 -5.33
C VAL A 154 -0.28 -18.24 -5.13
N MET A 155 -1.42 -18.40 -5.80
CA MET A 155 -2.59 -17.56 -5.59
C MET A 155 -3.35 -18.06 -4.36
N VAL A 156 -3.64 -17.16 -3.41
CA VAL A 156 -4.32 -17.53 -2.17
C VAL A 156 -5.82 -17.24 -2.31
N SER A 157 -6.63 -18.26 -2.12
CA SER A 157 -8.09 -18.14 -2.11
C SER A 157 -8.57 -17.51 -0.79
N LEU A 158 -9.67 -16.74 -0.82
CA LEU A 158 -10.19 -16.04 0.36
C LEU A 158 -10.50 -16.95 1.56
N GLY A 159 -10.80 -18.22 1.32
CA GLY A 159 -11.11 -19.22 2.36
C GLY A 159 -9.89 -19.93 2.95
N GLU A 160 -8.68 -19.67 2.48
CA GLU A 160 -7.47 -20.32 2.97
C GLU A 160 -7.00 -19.74 4.31
N ASP A 161 -6.40 -20.58 5.16
CA ASP A 161 -5.91 -20.24 6.51
C ASP A 161 -4.98 -19.01 6.52
N VAL A 162 -4.16 -18.85 5.47
CA VAL A 162 -3.28 -17.67 5.28
C VAL A 162 -4.07 -16.36 5.33
N MET A 163 -5.25 -16.31 4.72
CA MET A 163 -6.10 -15.11 4.72
C MET A 163 -6.65 -14.81 6.11
N GLY A 164 -7.09 -15.86 6.83
CA GLY A 164 -7.53 -15.74 8.22
C GLY A 164 -6.42 -15.21 9.14
N LYS A 165 -5.19 -15.70 8.96
CA LYS A 165 -4.01 -15.23 9.68
C LYS A 165 -3.68 -13.77 9.35
N LEU A 166 -3.70 -13.36 8.08
CA LEU A 166 -3.49 -11.97 7.68
C LEU A 166 -4.55 -11.03 8.26
N LEU A 167 -5.82 -11.45 8.32
CA LEU A 167 -6.86 -10.68 9.01
C LEU A 167 -6.56 -10.52 10.50
N GLY A 168 -6.06 -11.58 11.16
CA GLY A 168 -5.62 -11.52 12.54
C GLY A 168 -4.44 -10.57 12.77
N VAL A 169 -3.49 -10.52 11.82
CA VAL A 169 -2.38 -9.56 11.81
C VAL A 169 -2.91 -8.13 11.66
N TRP A 170 -3.79 -7.87 10.69
CA TRP A 170 -4.39 -6.56 10.48
C TRP A 170 -5.07 -6.02 11.74
N LYS A 171 -5.93 -6.82 12.39
CA LYS A 171 -6.64 -6.40 13.61
C LYS A 171 -5.69 -6.04 14.75
N ARG A 172 -4.64 -6.83 14.94
CA ARG A 172 -3.72 -6.70 16.07
C ARG A 172 -2.68 -5.60 15.86
N GLU A 173 -2.06 -5.58 14.69
CA GLU A 173 -0.84 -4.82 14.43
C GLU A 173 -1.12 -3.51 13.69
N PHE A 174 -2.17 -3.46 12.86
CA PHE A 174 -2.48 -2.27 12.05
C PHE A 174 -3.65 -1.45 12.60
N LEU A 175 -4.68 -2.09 13.17
CA LEU A 175 -5.78 -1.38 13.85
C LEU A 175 -5.44 -1.07 15.32
N GLY A 176 -5.02 -2.08 16.08
CA GLY A 176 -4.72 -1.95 17.52
C GLY A 176 -3.57 -0.99 17.85
N GLY A 177 -2.69 -0.69 16.90
CA GLY A 177 -1.60 0.29 17.08
C GLY A 177 -2.06 1.75 17.08
N MET A 178 -3.31 2.05 16.73
CA MET A 178 -3.84 3.43 16.71
C MET A 178 -4.46 3.90 18.04
N GLU A 179 -4.67 3.00 19.02
CA GLU A 179 -5.29 3.36 20.31
C GLU A 179 -4.29 3.81 21.40
N VAL A 180 -2.99 3.72 21.17
CA VAL A 180 -1.95 4.03 22.19
C VAL A 180 -1.40 5.46 22.05
N LEU A 181 -1.96 6.30 21.18
CA LEU A 181 -1.54 7.70 20.97
C LEU A 181 -2.72 8.69 20.96
N GLY A 182 -3.84 8.33 21.60
CA GLY A 182 -5.01 9.21 21.81
C GLY A 182 -5.03 9.82 23.20
#